data_AF-A0A8C4DMS9-F1
#
_entry.id   AF-A0A8C4DMS9-F1
#
_cell.length_a   1.000
_cell.length_b   1.000
_cell.length_c   1.000
_cell.angle_alpha   90.00
_cell.angle_beta   90.00
_cell.angle_gamma   90.00
#
_symmetry.space_group_name_H-M   'P 1'
#
loop_
_entity.id
_entity.type
_entity.pdbx_description
1 polymer ?
#
loop_
_entity_poly.entity_id
_entity_poly.type
_entity_poly.pdbx_seq_one_letter_code
_entity_poly.pdbx_strand_id
1 'polypeptide(L)'
;AAGGRGKTGGKARAKAKTRSSRAGLQFPVGRVHRLLRKGNYAERVGAGAPVYLAAVLEYLTLAVRNDEELNKLLGGVTIAQGGVLPNIQAVLLPKKTEKPAKSK
;
A
#
# COMPACT_ATOMS: atom_id res chain seq x y z
N ALA A 1 -3.57 6.18 57.15
CA ALA A 1 -2.97 6.83 55.97
C ALA A 1 -3.89 6.61 54.78
N ALA A 2 -4.32 7.71 54.13
CA ALA A 2 -5.33 7.70 53.09
C ALA A 2 -4.83 7.04 51.79
N GLY A 3 -5.62 6.11 51.25
CA GLY A 3 -5.37 5.47 49.96
C GLY A 3 -5.41 6.48 48.82
N GLY A 4 -4.29 6.60 48.11
CA GLY A 4 -4.10 7.52 47.01
C GLY A 4 -5.05 7.23 45.83
N ARG A 5 -5.99 8.15 45.62
CA ARG A 5 -6.67 8.54 44.38
C ARG A 5 -6.28 7.73 43.13
N GLY A 6 -7.14 6.78 42.76
CA GLY A 6 -7.06 6.01 41.51
C GLY A 6 -7.07 6.91 40.26
N LYS A 7 -6.38 6.44 39.21
CA LYS A 7 -6.27 7.06 37.88
C LYS A 7 -7.61 7.61 37.39
N THR A 8 -7.70 8.94 37.35
CA THR A 8 -8.61 9.80 36.58
C THR A 8 -9.69 9.10 35.73
N GLY A 9 -10.72 8.56 36.40
CA GLY A 9 -11.89 7.96 35.78
C GLY A 9 -13.12 8.88 35.66
N GLY A 10 -12.98 10.19 35.89
CA GLY A 10 -14.14 11.09 36.11
C GLY A 10 -14.00 12.49 35.53
N LYS A 11 -13.38 12.67 34.35
CA LYS A 11 -13.44 13.94 33.60
C LYS A 11 -14.03 13.68 32.22
N ALA A 12 -14.84 14.62 31.71
CA ALA A 12 -15.41 14.56 30.37
C ALA A 12 -14.29 14.22 29.36
N ARG A 13 -14.49 13.12 28.63
CA ARG A 13 -13.45 12.51 27.81
C ARG A 13 -13.15 13.45 26.64
N ALA A 14 -11.96 14.05 26.62
CA ALA A 14 -11.51 14.83 25.47
C ALA A 14 -11.60 13.99 24.18
N LYS A 15 -11.87 14.64 23.04
CA LYS A 15 -11.93 13.96 21.74
C LYS A 15 -10.65 13.13 21.55
N ALA A 16 -10.81 11.82 21.45
CA ALA A 16 -9.68 10.90 21.38
C ALA A 16 -8.99 11.04 20.01
N LYS A 17 -7.71 11.43 20.00
CA LYS A 17 -6.89 11.40 18.79
C LYS A 17 -6.70 9.95 18.33
N THR A 18 -6.96 9.68 17.06
CA THR A 18 -6.85 8.33 16.50
C THR A 18 -5.40 7.85 16.48
N ARG A 19 -5.19 6.52 16.45
CA ARG A 19 -3.84 5.95 16.34
C ARG A 19 -3.15 6.31 15.02
N SER A 20 -3.89 6.39 13.93
CA SER A 20 -3.38 6.87 12.63
C SER A 20 -2.91 8.32 12.74
N SER A 21 -3.75 9.21 13.26
CA SER A 21 -3.39 10.62 13.44
C SER A 21 -2.23 10.83 14.41
N ARG A 22 -2.01 9.92 15.38
CA ARG A 22 -0.84 9.94 16.27
C ARG A 22 0.43 9.45 15.58
N ALA A 23 0.31 8.51 14.64
CA ALA A 23 1.43 7.95 13.88
C ALA A 23 1.76 8.76 12.61
N GLY A 24 0.94 9.75 12.23
CA GLY A 24 1.14 10.53 11.00
C GLY A 24 0.77 9.79 9.72
N LEU A 25 -0.01 8.71 9.83
CA LEU A 25 -0.38 7.86 8.68
C LEU A 25 -1.80 8.20 8.20
N GLN A 26 -1.98 8.20 6.88
CA GLN A 26 -3.32 8.20 6.25
C GLN A 26 -4.00 6.84 6.42
N PHE A 27 -3.22 5.75 6.43
CA PHE A 27 -3.72 4.40 6.57
C PHE A 27 -4.34 4.13 7.95
N PRO A 28 -5.43 3.34 8.03
CA PRO A 28 -6.18 3.14 9.27
C PRO A 28 -5.54 2.10 10.21
N VAL A 29 -4.59 2.52 11.05
CA VAL A 29 -3.89 1.69 12.05
C VAL A 29 -4.85 0.87 12.93
N GLY A 30 -5.98 1.47 13.33
CA GLY A 30 -6.99 0.79 14.14
C GLY A 30 -7.64 -0.41 13.42
N ARG A 31 -7.88 -0.27 12.11
CA ARG A 31 -8.43 -1.34 11.27
C ARG A 31 -7.39 -2.43 11.03
N VAL A 32 -6.14 -2.06 10.74
CA VAL A 32 -5.02 -3.00 10.56
C VAL A 32 -4.87 -3.87 11.81
N HIS A 33 -4.86 -3.27 13.01
CA HIS A 33 -4.79 -4.05 14.25
C HIS A 33 -5.97 -5.03 14.40
N ARG A 34 -7.20 -4.60 14.08
CA ARG A 34 -8.36 -5.49 14.15
C ARG A 34 -8.23 -6.67 13.18
N LEU A 35 -7.78 -6.41 11.95
CA LEU A 35 -7.58 -7.44 10.94
C LEU A 35 -6.49 -8.43 11.36
N LEU A 36 -5.37 -7.96 11.92
CA LEU A 36 -4.31 -8.82 12.45
C LEU A 36 -4.81 -9.75 13.57
N ARG A 37 -5.70 -9.28 14.45
CA ARG A 37 -6.28 -10.15 15.50
C ARG A 37 -7.33 -11.12 14.97
N LYS A 38 -8.10 -10.74 13.94
CA LYS A 38 -9.11 -11.62 13.34
C LYS A 38 -8.47 -12.68 12.42
N GLY A 39 -7.29 -12.41 11.87
CA GLY A 39 -6.61 -13.28 10.92
C GLY A 39 -5.89 -14.49 11.53
N ASN A 40 -5.98 -14.71 12.84
CA ASN A 40 -5.36 -15.85 13.55
C ASN A 40 -3.84 -16.01 13.28
N TYR A 41 -3.12 -14.92 13.02
CA TYR A 41 -1.68 -14.96 12.73
C TYR A 41 -0.82 -15.26 13.97
N ALA A 42 -1.28 -14.85 15.15
CA ALA A 42 -0.64 -15.09 16.43
C ALA A 42 -1.65 -14.89 17.57
N GLU A 43 -1.39 -15.49 18.73
CA GLU A 43 -2.23 -15.33 19.93
C GLU A 43 -2.33 -13.86 20.39
N ARG A 44 -1.24 -13.11 20.27
CA ARG A 44 -1.16 -11.70 20.67
C ARG A 44 -0.54 -10.86 19.56
N VAL A 45 -1.04 -9.64 19.40
CA VAL A 45 -0.51 -8.65 18.47
C VAL A 45 0.04 -7.47 19.27
N GLY A 46 1.34 -7.21 19.14
CA GLY A 46 2.01 -6.08 19.78
C GLY A 46 1.47 -4.73 19.31
N ALA A 47 1.54 -3.71 20.17
CA ALA A 47 0.95 -2.40 19.88
C ALA A 47 1.59 -1.67 18.68
N GLY A 48 2.88 -1.90 18.41
CA GLY A 48 3.63 -1.31 17.30
C GLY A 48 3.44 -2.02 15.95
N ALA A 49 3.14 -3.31 15.96
CA ALA A 49 2.94 -4.12 14.74
C ALA A 49 1.94 -3.49 13.74
N PRO A 50 0.73 -3.06 14.15
CA PRO A 50 -0.21 -2.45 13.20
C PRO A 50 0.22 -1.06 12.71
N VAL A 51 1.11 -0.37 13.42
CA VAL A 51 1.66 0.92 12.99
C VAL A 51 2.68 0.69 11.88
N TYR A 52 3.62 -0.24 12.10
CA TYR A 52 4.63 -0.60 11.12
C TYR A 52 3.99 -1.12 9.83
N LEU A 53 3.06 -2.08 9.93
CA LEU A 53 2.38 -2.61 8.76
C LEU A 53 1.56 -1.54 8.02
N ALA A 54 0.85 -0.66 8.75
CA ALA A 54 0.12 0.43 8.11
C ALA A 54 1.05 1.39 7.34
N ALA A 55 2.23 1.69 7.89
CA ALA A 55 3.23 2.53 7.23
C ALA A 55 3.77 1.88 5.95
N VAL A 56 4.09 0.59 6.00
CA VAL A 56 4.56 -0.17 4.82
C VAL A 56 3.50 -0.21 3.74
N LEU A 57 2.23 -0.48 4.09
CA LEU A 57 1.14 -0.49 3.12
C LEU A 57 0.90 0.87 2.49
N GLU A 58 1.01 1.96 3.27
CA GLU A 58 0.91 3.33 2.77
C GLU A 58 2.04 3.66 1.81
N TYR A 59 3.28 3.30 2.18
CA TYR A 59 4.45 3.46 1.34
C TYR A 59 4.30 2.74 -0.01
N LEU A 60 3.92 1.47 0.01
CA LEU A 60 3.72 0.69 -1.22
C LEU A 60 2.62 1.29 -2.09
N THR A 61 1.52 1.75 -1.51
CA THR A 61 0.42 2.36 -2.28
C THR A 61 0.84 3.66 -2.98
N LEU A 62 1.76 4.41 -2.35
CA LEU A 62 2.35 5.61 -2.95
C LEU A 62 3.39 5.26 -4.02
N ALA A 63 4.20 4.22 -3.81
CA ALA A 63 5.20 3.73 -4.76
C ALA A 63 4.59 3.08 -6.01
N VAL A 64 3.44 2.42 -5.87
CA VAL A 64 2.69 1.75 -6.96
C VAL A 64 2.39 2.69 -8.13
N ARG A 65 2.31 3.99 -7.89
CA ARG A 65 2.02 4.97 -8.94
C ARG A 65 3.23 5.32 -9.81
N ASN A 66 4.45 4.87 -9.48
CA ASN A 66 5.66 5.46 -10.05
C ASN A 66 6.81 4.49 -10.49
N ASP A 67 6.78 3.15 -10.38
CA ASP A 67 8.05 2.38 -10.54
C ASP A 67 8.00 0.94 -11.14
N GLU A 68 9.12 0.54 -11.78
CA GLU A 68 9.40 -0.76 -12.44
C GLU A 68 9.47 -1.94 -11.46
N GLU A 69 9.90 -1.70 -10.22
CA GLU A 69 9.97 -2.72 -9.16
C GLU A 69 8.59 -3.31 -8.84
N LEU A 70 7.52 -2.55 -9.11
CA LEU A 70 6.16 -3.02 -8.93
C LEU A 70 5.76 -4.10 -9.95
N ASN A 71 6.25 -4.02 -11.19
CA ASN A 71 5.99 -5.06 -12.19
C ASN A 71 6.53 -6.42 -11.71
N LYS A 72 7.62 -6.40 -10.93
CA LYS A 72 8.18 -7.60 -10.31
C LYS A 72 7.35 -8.06 -9.09
N LEU A 73 6.87 -7.14 -8.26
CA LEU A 73 6.06 -7.45 -7.08
C LEU A 73 4.65 -7.96 -7.44
N LEU A 74 4.06 -7.41 -8.50
CA LEU A 74 2.72 -7.76 -9.01
C LEU A 74 2.76 -8.72 -10.21
N GLY A 75 3.90 -9.33 -10.53
CA GLY A 75 4.04 -10.18 -11.72
C GLY A 75 3.08 -11.38 -11.78
N GLY A 76 2.54 -11.81 -10.63
CA GLY A 76 1.52 -12.86 -10.53
C GLY A 76 0.07 -12.36 -10.44
N VAL A 77 -0.16 -11.05 -10.54
CA VAL A 77 -1.48 -10.41 -10.36
C VAL A 77 -1.95 -9.83 -11.70
N THR A 78 -3.12 -10.24 -12.17
CA THR A 78 -3.75 -9.63 -13.35
C THR A 78 -4.56 -8.40 -12.94
N ILE A 79 -4.25 -7.24 -13.52
CA ILE A 79 -5.03 -6.02 -13.32
C ILE A 79 -6.20 -6.01 -14.32
N ALA A 80 -7.43 -6.13 -13.81
CA ALA A 80 -8.62 -6.00 -14.64
C ALA A 80 -8.65 -4.64 -15.34
N GLN A 81 -8.90 -4.63 -16.65
CA GLN A 81 -8.84 -3.44 -17.52
C GLN A 81 -7.46 -2.75 -17.60
N GLY A 82 -6.37 -3.43 -17.20
CA GLY A 82 -5.02 -2.85 -17.22
C GLY A 82 -4.37 -2.75 -18.60
N GLY A 83 -4.86 -3.51 -19.60
CA GLY A 83 -4.21 -3.60 -20.90
C GLY A 83 -2.82 -4.26 -20.83
N VAL A 84 -2.01 -4.09 -21.87
CA VAL A 84 -0.62 -4.55 -21.93
C VAL A 84 0.26 -3.44 -22.48
N LEU A 85 1.53 -3.41 -22.09
CA LEU A 85 2.48 -2.46 -22.67
C LEU A 85 2.65 -2.78 -24.16
N PRO A 86 2.46 -1.80 -25.07
CA PRO A 86 2.71 -2.01 -26.48
C PRO A 86 4.16 -2.43 -26.72
N ASN A 87 4.36 -3.64 -27.23
CA ASN A 87 5.69 -4.16 -27.58
C ASN A 87 5.59 -5.01 -28.84
N ILE A 88 6.32 -4.63 -29.89
CA ILE A 88 6.33 -5.32 -31.19
C ILE A 88 7.74 -5.83 -31.43
N GLN A 89 7.89 -7.14 -31.55
CA GLN A 89 9.18 -7.77 -31.85
C GLN A 89 9.73 -7.26 -33.18
N ALA A 90 11.02 -6.93 -33.24
CA ALA A 90 11.64 -6.33 -34.42
C ALA A 90 11.50 -7.19 -35.69
N VAL A 91 11.43 -8.52 -35.54
CA VAL A 91 11.18 -9.46 -36.65
C VAL A 91 9.82 -9.29 -37.30
N LEU A 92 8.83 -8.78 -36.55
CA LEU A 92 7.48 -8.52 -37.03
C LEU A 92 7.35 -7.15 -37.69
N LEU A 93 8.36 -6.29 -37.56
CA LEU A 93 8.36 -5.00 -38.25
C LEU A 93 8.49 -5.23 -39.75
N PRO A 94 7.80 -4.42 -40.57
CA PRO A 94 7.97 -4.46 -42.02
C PRO A 94 9.44 -4.29 -42.37
N LYS A 95 9.99 -5.19 -43.19
CA LYS A 95 11.33 -4.98 -43.77
C LYS A 95 11.28 -3.68 -44.58
N LYS A 96 12.34 -2.86 -44.49
CA LYS A 96 12.48 -1.64 -45.28
C LYS A 96 12.21 -1.98 -46.76
N THR A 97 11.06 -1.58 -47.27
CA THR A 97 10.84 -1.46 -48.70
C THR A 97 11.66 -0.27 -49.16
N GLU A 98 12.62 -0.49 -50.06
CA GLU A 98 13.26 0.59 -50.78
C GLU A 98 12.16 1.45 -51.41
N LYS A 99 12.20 2.77 -51.17
CA LYS A 99 11.25 3.70 -51.82
C LYS A 99 11.38 3.46 -53.33
N PRO A 100 10.28 3.29 -54.08
CA PRO A 100 10.37 3.24 -55.53
C PRO A 100 11.02 4.55 -55.97
N ALA A 101 12.18 4.46 -56.61
CA ALA A 101 12.84 5.60 -57.21
C ALA A 101 11.80 6.28 -58.11
N LYS A 102 11.45 7.54 -57.81
CA LYS A 102 10.60 8.32 -58.70
C LYS A 102 11.30 8.40 -60.04
N SER A 103 10.81 7.66 -61.03
CA SER A 103 11.16 7.87 -62.41
C SER A 103 10.32 9.04 -62.93
N LYS A 104 11.00 10.17 -63.10
CA LYS A 104 10.87 11.21 -64.13
C LYS A 104 11.30 12.56 -63.57
#